data_AF-A0A8T3KTF5-F1
#
_entry.id   AF-A0A8T3KTF5-F1
#
_cell.length_a   1.000
_cell.length_b   1.000
_cell.length_c   1.000
_cell.angle_alpha   90.00
_cell.angle_beta   90.00
_cell.angle_gamma   90.00
#
_symmetry.space_group_name_H-M   'P 1'
#
loop_
_entity.id
_entity.type
_entity.pdbx_description
1 polymer ?
#
loop_
_entity_poly.entity_id
_entity_poly.type
_entity_poly.pdbx_seq_one_letter_code
_entity_poly.pdbx_strand_id
1 'polypeptide(L)' 'MYTFKFYYADNTFLTFEHIIKVKYGSASTAVEVPENEILSHKFPISYDLHLFSEKASHAVSSKNLKTISITKENPR' A
#
# COMPACT_ATOMS: atom_id res chain seq x y z
N MET A 1 -7.81 10.20 0.73
CA MET A 1 -7.56 8.89 0.09
C MET A 1 -6.29 8.93 -0.74
N TYR A 2 -5.72 7.76 -1.04
CA TYR A 2 -4.48 7.64 -1.79
C TYR A 2 -4.54 6.54 -2.84
N THR A 3 -3.83 6.78 -3.93
CA THR A 3 -3.55 5.78 -4.96
C THR A 3 -2.17 5.18 -4.71
N PHE A 4 -2.11 3.85 -4.60
CA PHE A 4 -0.88 3.08 -4.50
C PHE A 4 -0.57 2.41 -5.84
N LYS A 5 0.68 2.52 -6.28
CA LYS A 5 1.18 1.84 -7.47
C LYS A 5 2.42 1.02 -7.13
N PHE A 6 2.34 -0.28 -7.32
CA PHE A 6 3.37 -1.26 -7.01
C PHE A 6 4.08 -1.66 -8.28
N TYR A 7 5.40 -1.48 -8.34
CA TYR A 7 6.21 -1.81 -9.51
C TYR A 7 7.06 -3.05 -9.22
N TYR A 8 6.95 -4.06 -10.08
CA TYR A 8 7.61 -5.35 -9.92
C TYR A 8 8.86 -5.49 -10.80
N ALA A 9 9.67 -6.50 -10.50
CA ALA A 9 10.95 -6.72 -11.18
C ALA A 9 10.83 -7.01 -12.68
N ASP A 10 9.70 -7.57 -13.10
CA ASP A 10 9.32 -7.88 -14.48
C ASP A 10 8.72 -6.67 -15.23
N ASN A 11 8.83 -5.47 -14.65
CA ASN A 11 8.27 -4.21 -15.15
C ASN A 11 6.72 -4.16 -15.19
N THR A 12 6.04 -5.14 -14.60
CA THR A 12 4.59 -5.04 -14.38
C THR A 12 4.29 -4.11 -13.21
N PHE A 13 3.05 -3.59 -13.17
CA PHE A 13 2.58 -2.83 -12.02
C PHE A 13 1.12 -3.12 -11.70
N LEU A 14 0.77 -2.94 -10.42
CA LEU A 14 -0.60 -2.96 -9.93
C LEU A 14 -0.94 -1.61 -9.32
N THR A 15 -2.16 -1.14 -9.57
CA THR A 15 -2.66 0.13 -9.06
C THR A 15 -3.89 -0.13 -8.19
N PHE A 16 -3.93 0.50 -7.02
CA PHE A 16 -5.06 0.45 -6.11
C PHE A 16 -5.42 1.87 -5.69
N GLU A 17 -6.69 2.21 -5.86
CA GLU A 17 -7.23 3.55 -5.58
C GLU A 17 -8.03 3.54 -4.28
N HIS A 18 -8.32 4.73 -3.77
CA HIS A 18 -9.18 4.97 -2.61
C HIS A 18 -8.67 4.32 -1.32
N ILE A 19 -7.35 4.16 -1.19
CA ILE A 19 -6.74 3.57 0.00
C ILE A 19 -6.76 4.58 1.14
N ILE A 20 -7.29 4.15 2.27
CA ILE A 20 -7.43 4.93 3.52
C ILE A 20 -6.62 4.33 4.67
N LYS A 21 -6.20 3.06 4.56
CA LYS A 21 -5.39 2.41 5.60
C LYS A 21 -4.54 1.30 4.99
N VAL A 22 -3.36 1.10 5.55
CA VAL A 22 -2.46 0.02 5.17
C VAL A 22 -2.04 -0.76 6.41
N LYS A 23 -1.94 -2.09 6.31
CA LYS A 23 -1.35 -2.94 7.35
C LYS A 23 -0.29 -3.85 6.75
N TYR A 24 0.75 -4.14 7.51
CA TYR A 24 1.77 -5.13 7.15
C TYR A 24 2.46 -5.70 8.40
N GLY A 25 3.20 -6.80 8.25
CA GLY A 25 3.89 -7.47 9.35
C GLY A 25 3.32 -8.86 9.64
N SER A 26 3.78 -9.48 10.72
CA SER A 26 3.28 -10.79 11.17
C SER A 26 2.24 -10.63 12.27
N ALA A 27 1.59 -11.72 12.67
CA ALA A 27 0.62 -11.73 13.77
C ALA A 27 1.15 -11.14 15.08
N SER A 28 2.47 -11.14 15.28
CA SER A 28 3.13 -10.63 16.49
C SER A 28 3.56 -9.16 16.40
N THR A 29 3.67 -8.59 15.20
CA THR A 29 4.26 -7.26 14.96
C THR A 29 3.55 -6.51 13.82
N ALA A 30 2.22 -6.59 13.76
CA ALA A 30 1.44 -5.89 12.75
C ALA A 30 1.56 -4.37 12.93
N VAL A 31 2.00 -3.68 11.89
CA VAL A 31 1.99 -2.22 11.79
C VAL A 31 0.73 -1.80 11.06
N GLU A 32 -0.02 -0.87 11.65
CA GLU A 32 -1.16 -0.23 11.00
C GLU A 32 -0.82 1.22 10.71
N VAL A 33 -1.02 1.65 9.46
CA VAL A 33 -0.78 3.01 9.01
C VAL A 33 -2.12 3.63 8.62
N PRO A 34 -2.64 4.59 9.41
CA PRO A 34 -3.89 5.29 9.11
C PRO A 34 -3.71 6.31 7.99
N GLU A 35 -4.82 6.79 7.42
CA GLU A 35 -4.86 7.66 6.25
C GLU A 35 -3.94 8.88 6.36
N ASN A 36 -3.99 9.55 7.51
CA ASN A 36 -3.25 10.79 7.79
C ASN A 36 -1.73 10.59 7.81
N GLU A 37 -1.24 9.35 7.92
CA GLU A 37 0.18 9.02 8.04
C GLU A 37 0.77 8.39 6.77
N ILE A 38 -0.07 8.06 5.78
CA ILE A 38 0.34 7.33 4.57
C ILE A 38 1.49 8.03 3.82
N LEU A 39 1.47 9.35 3.67
CA LEU A 39 2.54 10.05 2.92
C LEU A 39 3.84 10.19 3.71
N SER A 40 3.76 10.25 5.03
CA SER A 40 4.94 10.36 5.90
C SER A 40 5.56 9.00 6.21
N HIS A 41 4.81 7.91 5.97
CA HIS A 41 5.24 6.57 6.31
C HIS A 41 6.09 5.93 5.20
N LYS A 42 7.24 5.38 5.58
CA LYS A 42 8.10 4.64 4.65
C LYS A 42 7.68 3.17 4.60
N PHE A 43 6.89 2.82 3.59
CA PHE A 43 6.44 1.44 3.41
C PHE A 43 7.58 0.50 3.03
N PRO A 44 7.67 -0.68 3.67
CA PRO A 44 8.65 -1.68 3.29
C PRO A 44 8.23 -2.37 1.99
N ILE A 45 9.23 -2.80 1.21
CA ILE A 45 9.02 -3.64 0.02
C ILE A 45 9.23 -5.14 0.32
N SER A 46 9.64 -5.49 1.53
CA SER A 46 9.96 -6.85 1.97
C SER A 46 8.80 -7.56 2.69
N TYR A 47 7.67 -6.88 2.86
CA TYR A 47 6.48 -7.42 3.53
C TYR A 47 5.27 -7.29 2.62
N ASP A 48 4.41 -8.29 2.68
CA ASP A 48 3.11 -8.22 2.03
C ASP A 48 2.28 -7.12 2.68
N LEU A 49 1.58 -6.35 1.84
CA LEU A 49 0.82 -5.17 2.25
C LEU A 49 -0.67 -5.45 2.10
N HIS A 50 -1.41 -5.18 3.16
CA HIS A 50 -2.86 -5.23 3.18
C HIS A 50 -3.40 -3.80 3.04
N LEU A 51 -4.00 -3.50 1.91
CA LEU A 51 -4.56 -2.20 1.58
C LEU A 51 -6.05 -2.21 1.86
N PHE A 52 -6.54 -1.15 2.50
CA PHE A 52 -7.95 -1.01 2.84
C PHE A 52 -8.48 0.28 2.21
N SER A 53 -9.54 0.12 1.43
CA SER A 53 -10.43 1.19 0.98
C SER A 53 -11.73 1.15 1.79
N GLU A 54 -12.64 2.09 1.54
CA GLU A 54 -13.95 2.09 2.19
C GLU A 54 -14.79 0.84 1.87
N LYS A 55 -14.62 0.24 0.68
CA LYS A 55 -15.48 -0.82 0.16
C LYS A 55 -14.80 -2.17 -0.03
N ALA A 56 -13.47 -2.20 0.00
CA ALA A 56 -12.70 -3.40 -0.30
C ALA A 56 -11.36 -3.43 0.46
N SER A 57 -10.84 -4.63 0.65
CA SER A 57 -9.47 -4.86 1.07
C SER A 57 -8.73 -5.68 0.01
N HIS A 58 -7.45 -5.37 -0.16
CA HIS A 58 -6.56 -6.02 -1.11
C HIS A 58 -5.29 -6.46 -0.40
N ALA A 59 -4.77 -7.63 -0.75
CA ALA A 59 -3.45 -8.09 -0.31
C ALA A 59 -2.49 -8.01 -1.50
N VAL A 60 -1.35 -7.36 -1.31
CA VAL A 60 -0.32 -7.18 -2.32
C VAL A 60 0.94 -7.90 -1.87
N SER A 61 1.39 -8.84 -2.69
CA SER A 61 2.63 -9.58 -2.39
C SER A 61 3.85 -8.70 -2.62
N SER A 62 4.80 -8.81 -1.69
CA SER A 62 6.15 -8.25 -1.73
C SER A 62 7.09 -8.98 -2.70
N LYS A 63 6.70 -10.15 -3.19
CA LYS A 63 7.55 -10.95 -4.08
C LYS A 63 7.89 -10.15 -5.33
N ASN A 64 9.19 -9.93 -5.55
CA ASN A 64 9.75 -9.16 -6.67
C ASN A 64 9.32 -7.68 -6.70
N LEU A 65 8.78 -7.13 -5.60
CA LEU A 65 8.41 -5.72 -5.53
C LEU A 65 9.67 -4.85 -5.47
N LYS A 66 9.78 -3.88 -6.38
CA LYS A 66 10.91 -2.95 -6.45
C LYS A 66 10.60 -1.61 -5.81
N THR A 67 9.41 -1.06 -6.09
CA THR A 67 9.07 0.30 -5.72
C THR A 67 7.59 0.45 -5.49
N ILE A 68 7.23 1.28 -4.53
CA ILE A 68 5.86 1.70 -4.24
C ILE A 68 5.81 3.20 -4.51
N SER A 69 4.88 3.63 -5.36
CA SER A 69 4.56 5.03 -5.58
C SER A 69 3.20 5.32 -4.97
N ILE A 70 3.11 6.41 -4.20
CA ILE A 70 1.90 6.79 -3.48
C ILE A 70 1.56 8.21 -3.88
N THR A 71 0.33 8.44 -4.32
CA THR A 71 -0.15 9.75 -4.72
C THR A 71 -1.41 10.08 -3.93
N LYS A 72 -1.51 11.31 -3.42
CA LYS A 72 -2.73 11.79 -2.77
C LYS A 72 -3.81 12.00 -3.82
N GLU A 73 -4.99 11.44 -3.59
CA GLU A 73 -6.14 11.68 -4.45
C GLU A 73 -6.70 13.06 -4.14
N ASN A 74 -6.88 13.88 -5.17
CA ASN A 74 -7.53 15.18 -4.99
C ASN A 74 -9.03 14.96 -4.77
N PRO A 75 -9.66 15.67 -3.80
CA PRO A 75 -11.10 15.73 -3.75
C PRO A 75 -11.60 16.33 -5.07
N ARG A 76 -12.42 15.58 -5.80
CA ARG A 76 -13.17 16.10 -6.95
C ARG A 76 -14.33 16.97 -6.47
#